data_AF-A0A4W3JFT8-F1
#
_entry.id   AF-A0A4W3JFT8-F1
#
_cell.length_a   1.000
_cell.length_b   1.000
_cell.length_c   1.000
_cell.angle_alpha   90.00
_cell.angle_beta   90.00
_cell.angle_gamma   90.00
#
_symmetry.space_group_name_H-M   'P 1'
#
loop_
_entity.id
_entity.type
_entity.pdbx_description
1 polymer ?
#
loop_
_entity_poly.entity_id
_entity_poly.type
_entity_poly.pdbx_seq_one_letter_code
_entity_poly.pdbx_strand_id
1 'polypeptide(L)'
;MCTRHFGSVVAQTIRTYTTDQFPLLLIIMGKRSSNEVLNVIQGNTTVDDLMMRLINAMEIFAAQQQEDIRDEDEREAREKVKQEQDEAYRLSLEADRAKREAQEKEIAEQVRQEQLQKEQEEEREAIRLSLEQSLPAEPKEESTEPVSKLRIRTPRGEFFERRFLASNRLQVVFDFVASKGFPKEEYKLLSTFPRRDVSQFDATETIMEVKLYPQETLFLEAKE
;
A
#
# COMPACT_ATOMS: atom_id res chain seq x y z
N MET A 1 -65.19 1.20 31.90
CA MET A 1 -65.07 0.33 30.70
C MET A 1 -64.78 1.16 29.45
N CYS A 2 -65.68 2.01 28.95
CA CYS A 2 -65.43 2.78 27.71
C CYS A 2 -64.19 3.70 27.75
N THR A 3 -63.97 4.45 28.84
CA THR A 3 -62.79 5.33 28.99
C THR A 3 -61.45 4.60 28.93
N ARG A 4 -61.41 3.35 29.39
CA ARG A 4 -60.20 2.53 29.46
C ARG A 4 -59.82 1.91 28.10
N HIS A 5 -60.82 1.62 27.26
CA HIS A 5 -60.60 0.94 25.98
C HIS A 5 -60.60 1.89 24.77
N PHE A 6 -61.37 2.98 24.85
CA PHE A 6 -61.57 3.88 23.71
C PHE A 6 -61.15 5.33 24.01
N GLY A 7 -60.67 5.61 25.23
CA GLY A 7 -60.24 6.95 25.63
C GLY A 7 -61.37 7.84 26.18
N SER A 8 -60.98 8.97 26.77
CA SER A 8 -61.89 9.92 27.42
C SER A 8 -62.87 10.58 26.45
N VAL A 9 -62.40 10.91 25.24
CA VAL A 9 -63.19 11.57 24.19
C VAL A 9 -64.36 10.70 23.76
N VAL A 10 -64.10 9.43 23.45
CA VAL A 10 -65.12 8.46 23.03
C VAL A 10 -66.16 8.23 24.13
N ALA A 11 -65.70 8.12 25.37
CA ALA A 11 -66.60 7.95 26.51
C ALA A 11 -67.46 9.19 26.78
N GLN A 12 -66.97 10.40 26.49
CA GLN A 12 -67.72 11.63 26.62
C GLN A 12 -68.81 11.74 25.55
N THR A 13 -68.50 11.37 24.31
CA THR A 13 -69.47 11.32 23.21
C THR A 13 -70.58 10.29 23.46
N ILE A 14 -70.27 9.13 24.04
CA ILE A 14 -71.30 8.13 24.38
C ILE A 14 -72.23 8.63 25.50
N ARG A 15 -71.71 9.42 26.45
CA ARG A 15 -72.47 9.96 27.59
C ARG A 15 -73.49 11.02 27.21
N THR A 16 -73.40 11.62 26.03
CA THR A 16 -74.35 12.66 25.58
C THR A 16 -75.64 12.08 24.98
N TYR A 17 -75.70 10.77 24.70
CA TYR A 17 -76.88 10.12 24.14
C TYR A 17 -77.87 9.67 25.23
N THR A 18 -79.17 9.81 24.96
CA THR A 18 -80.25 9.38 25.87
C THR A 18 -80.59 7.91 25.68
N THR A 19 -81.23 7.29 26.67
CA THR A 19 -81.57 5.85 26.67
C THR A 19 -82.43 5.44 25.48
N ASP A 20 -83.22 6.37 24.93
CA ASP A 20 -84.12 6.16 23.79
C ASP A 20 -83.38 6.06 22.43
N GLN A 21 -82.10 6.41 22.40
CA GLN A 21 -81.25 6.40 21.19
C GLN A 21 -80.43 5.11 21.07
N PHE A 22 -80.56 4.19 22.02
CA PHE A 22 -79.91 2.89 22.00
C PHE A 22 -80.74 1.87 21.20
N PRO A 23 -80.09 0.88 20.56
CA PRO A 23 -78.65 0.59 20.56
C PRO A 23 -77.83 1.55 19.69
N LEU A 24 -76.55 1.76 20.04
CA LEU A 24 -75.59 2.56 19.26
C LEU A 24 -74.55 1.65 18.61
N LEU A 25 -74.27 1.88 17.32
CA LEU A 25 -73.14 1.30 16.59
C LEU A 25 -72.03 2.35 16.49
N LEU A 26 -70.86 2.03 17.03
CA LEU A 26 -69.69 2.90 17.05
C LEU A 26 -68.66 2.41 16.04
N ILE A 27 -68.23 3.29 15.16
CA ILE A 27 -67.10 3.03 14.26
C ILE A 27 -65.89 3.76 14.81
N ILE A 28 -64.86 3.00 15.18
CA ILE A 28 -63.65 3.49 15.82
C ILE A 28 -62.48 3.17 14.92
N MET A 29 -61.62 4.16 14.70
CA MET A 29 -60.42 4.03 13.90
C MET A 29 -59.20 4.27 14.78
N GLY A 30 -58.18 3.41 14.65
CA GLY A 30 -56.88 3.64 15.26
C GLY A 30 -56.04 4.52 14.35
N LYS A 31 -55.65 5.70 14.81
CA LYS A 31 -54.71 6.59 14.12
C LYS A 31 -53.41 6.62 14.89
N ARG A 32 -52.36 6.01 14.34
CA ARG A 32 -51.02 5.87 14.94
C ARG A 32 -51.05 5.34 16.37
N SER A 33 -51.14 6.22 17.37
CA SER A 33 -51.08 5.90 18.81
C SER A 33 -52.40 6.10 19.56
N SER A 34 -53.47 6.57 18.90
CA SER A 34 -54.76 6.85 19.54
C SER A 34 -55.95 6.29 18.77
N ASN A 35 -56.99 5.87 19.50
CA ASN A 35 -58.27 5.49 18.92
C ASN A 35 -59.18 6.72 18.85
N GLU A 36 -59.75 6.99 17.68
CA GLU A 36 -60.71 8.06 17.42
C GLU A 36 -62.05 7.47 16.97
N VAL A 37 -63.17 8.08 17.39
CA VAL A 37 -64.49 7.70 16.89
C VAL A 37 -64.72 8.40 15.58
N LEU A 38 -64.87 7.62 14.51
CA LEU A 38 -65.16 8.11 13.18
C LEU A 38 -66.65 8.35 12.98
N ASN A 39 -67.50 7.48 13.52
CA ASN A 39 -68.95 7.62 13.38
C ASN A 39 -69.73 6.97 14.53
N VAL A 40 -70.89 7.54 14.84
CA VAL A 40 -71.86 7.01 15.81
C VAL A 40 -73.21 6.90 15.13
N ILE A 41 -73.75 5.68 15.08
CA ILE A 41 -74.99 5.35 14.37
C ILE A 41 -76.03 4.87 15.38
N GLN A 42 -77.21 5.47 15.33
CA GLN A 42 -78.33 5.15 16.21
C GLN A 42 -79.14 3.96 15.66
N GLY A 43 -79.67 3.13 16.55
CA GLY A 43 -80.40 1.91 16.20
C GLY A 43 -81.77 2.15 15.57
N ASN A 44 -82.29 3.37 15.63
CA ASN A 44 -83.55 3.78 15.01
C ASN A 44 -83.40 4.34 13.58
N THR A 45 -82.23 4.16 12.94
CA THR A 45 -81.95 4.66 11.58
C THR A 45 -82.41 3.67 10.49
N THR A 46 -82.51 4.15 9.24
CA THR A 46 -82.88 3.29 8.11
C THR A 46 -81.69 2.45 7.64
N VAL A 47 -81.95 1.34 6.93
CA VAL A 47 -80.87 0.49 6.40
C VAL A 47 -79.99 1.26 5.41
N ASP A 48 -80.59 2.13 4.60
CA ASP A 48 -79.86 2.94 3.62
C ASP A 48 -78.93 3.96 4.31
N ASP A 49 -79.40 4.62 5.38
CA ASP A 49 -78.57 5.54 6.19
C ASP A 49 -77.42 4.81 6.89
N LEU A 50 -77.68 3.61 7.42
CA LEU A 50 -76.67 2.75 8.03
C LEU A 50 -75.58 2.37 7.01
N MET A 51 -75.98 1.92 5.82
CA MET A 51 -75.07 1.53 4.76
C MET A 51 -74.25 2.72 4.25
N MET A 52 -74.87 3.87 4.02
CA MET A 52 -74.16 5.08 3.59
C MET A 52 -73.07 5.48 4.59
N ARG A 53 -73.36 5.43 5.90
CA ARG A 53 -72.39 5.77 6.94
C ARG A 53 -71.26 4.75 7.07
N LEU A 54 -71.54 3.46 6.87
CA LEU A 54 -70.53 2.40 6.88
C LEU A 54 -69.61 2.48 5.66
N ILE A 55 -70.16 2.72 4.47
CA ILE A 55 -69.39 2.85 3.24
C ILE A 55 -68.45 4.06 3.35
N ASN A 56 -68.98 5.21 3.75
CA ASN A 56 -68.17 6.43 3.96
C ASN A 56 -67.05 6.19 5.00
N ALA A 57 -67.38 5.53 6.11
CA ALA A 57 -66.38 5.20 7.12
C ALA A 57 -65.26 4.30 6.59
N MET A 58 -65.60 3.31 5.75
CA MET A 58 -64.64 2.40 5.13
C MET A 58 -63.77 3.11 4.09
N GLU A 59 -64.34 4.01 3.29
CA GLU A 59 -63.60 4.82 2.33
C GLU A 59 -62.56 5.72 3.00
N ILE A 60 -62.95 6.39 4.10
CA ILE A 60 -62.01 7.20 4.89
C ILE A 60 -60.90 6.33 5.47
N PHE A 61 -61.22 5.14 5.99
CA PHE A 61 -60.23 4.20 6.52
C PHE A 61 -59.25 3.73 5.44
N ALA A 62 -59.76 3.34 4.27
CA ALA A 62 -58.93 2.86 3.18
C ALA A 62 -58.00 3.96 2.65
N ALA A 63 -58.49 5.20 2.53
CA ALA A 63 -57.68 6.34 2.12
C ALA A 63 -56.55 6.62 3.12
N GLN A 64 -56.83 6.61 4.43
CA GLN A 64 -55.82 6.82 5.46
C GLN A 64 -54.80 5.69 5.50
N GLN A 65 -55.22 4.42 5.42
CA GLN A 65 -54.27 3.31 5.36
C GLN A 65 -53.36 3.39 4.14
N GLN A 66 -53.90 3.78 2.97
CA GLN A 66 -53.09 3.92 1.76
C GLN A 66 -52.07 5.06 1.89
N GLU A 67 -52.40 6.15 2.59
CA GLU A 67 -51.46 7.24 2.88
C GLU A 67 -50.37 6.78 3.85
N ASP A 68 -50.72 6.10 4.93
CA ASP A 68 -49.75 5.57 5.91
C ASP A 68 -48.77 4.57 5.26
N ILE A 69 -49.27 3.64 4.41
CA ILE A 69 -48.42 2.71 3.65
C ILE A 69 -47.44 3.46 2.74
N ARG A 70 -47.93 4.49 2.02
CA ARG A 70 -47.07 5.28 1.11
C ARG A 70 -46.01 6.06 1.87
N ASP A 71 -46.35 6.61 3.02
CA ASP A 71 -45.41 7.32 3.90
C ASP A 71 -44.32 6.37 4.45
N GLU A 72 -44.69 5.14 4.82
CA GLU A 72 -43.75 4.10 5.25
C GLU A 72 -42.83 3.66 4.10
N ASP A 73 -43.39 3.35 2.92
CA ASP A 73 -42.61 2.99 1.74
C ASP A 73 -41.61 4.09 1.34
N GLU A 74 -42.03 5.36 1.41
CA GLU A 74 -41.16 6.49 1.09
C GLU A 74 -40.01 6.63 2.11
N ARG A 75 -40.28 6.38 3.40
CA ARG A 75 -39.23 6.37 4.43
C ARG A 75 -38.24 5.24 4.21
N GLU A 76 -38.74 4.03 3.98
CA GLU A 76 -37.88 2.87 3.70
C GLU A 76 -37.02 3.08 2.45
N ALA A 77 -37.59 3.65 1.38
CA ALA A 77 -36.85 3.97 0.17
C ALA A 77 -35.74 5.01 0.44
N ARG A 78 -36.04 6.06 1.22
CA ARG A 78 -35.04 7.07 1.60
C ARG A 78 -33.94 6.47 2.48
N GLU A 79 -34.28 5.59 3.42
CA GLU A 79 -33.31 4.90 4.26
C GLU A 79 -32.40 3.97 3.45
N LYS A 80 -32.95 3.19 2.52
CA LYS A 80 -32.17 2.32 1.62
C LYS A 80 -31.17 3.12 0.78
N VAL A 81 -31.61 4.21 0.16
CA VAL A 81 -30.71 5.07 -0.64
C VAL A 81 -29.57 5.63 0.21
N LYS A 82 -29.86 6.04 1.45
CA LYS A 82 -28.83 6.53 2.37
C LYS A 82 -27.84 5.41 2.74
N GLN A 83 -28.33 4.21 3.04
CA GLN A 83 -27.49 3.06 3.36
C GLN A 83 -26.57 2.70 2.19
N GLU A 84 -27.10 2.63 0.96
CA GLU A 84 -26.30 2.35 -0.24
C GLU A 84 -25.22 3.42 -0.48
N GLN A 85 -25.54 4.70 -0.28
CA GLN A 85 -24.57 5.79 -0.38
C GLN A 85 -23.49 5.72 0.70
N ASP A 86 -23.87 5.45 1.95
CA ASP A 86 -22.95 5.33 3.07
C ASP A 86 -22.00 4.12 2.88
N GLU A 87 -22.51 3.00 2.36
CA GLU A 87 -21.69 1.82 2.03
C GLU A 87 -20.71 2.09 0.89
N ALA A 88 -21.19 2.72 -0.20
CA ALA A 88 -20.33 3.09 -1.33
C ALA A 88 -19.24 4.08 -0.91
N TYR A 89 -19.57 5.05 -0.05
CA TYR A 89 -18.61 6.01 0.49
C TYR A 89 -17.55 5.32 1.36
N ARG A 90 -17.97 4.39 2.24
CA ARG A 90 -17.05 3.62 3.09
C ARG A 90 -16.07 2.80 2.25
N LEU A 91 -16.57 2.07 1.24
CA LEU A 91 -15.72 1.28 0.34
C LEU A 91 -14.73 2.17 -0.43
N SER A 92 -15.17 3.34 -0.91
CA SER A 92 -14.28 4.29 -1.59
C SER A 92 -13.20 4.84 -0.65
N LEU A 93 -13.53 5.11 0.61
CA LEU A 93 -12.58 5.63 1.59
C LEU A 93 -11.54 4.58 1.98
N GLU A 94 -11.96 3.32 2.14
CA GLU A 94 -11.05 2.20 2.40
C GLU A 94 -10.12 1.95 1.21
N ALA A 95 -10.62 2.05 -0.03
CA ALA A 95 -9.79 1.93 -1.22
C ALA A 95 -8.76 3.06 -1.35
N ASP A 96 -9.13 4.31 -1.06
CA ASP A 96 -8.19 5.44 -1.10
C ASP A 96 -7.12 5.31 0.00
N ARG A 97 -7.51 4.87 1.20
CA ARG A 97 -6.56 4.60 2.29
C ARG A 97 -5.59 3.48 1.93
N ALA A 98 -6.09 2.35 1.43
CA ALA A 98 -5.25 1.22 1.02
C ALA A 98 -4.27 1.60 -0.10
N LYS A 99 -4.72 2.42 -1.06
CA LYS A 99 -3.87 2.91 -2.14
C LYS A 99 -2.75 3.82 -1.61
N ARG A 100 -3.05 4.75 -0.69
CA ARG A 100 -2.01 5.59 -0.07
C ARG A 100 -1.02 4.78 0.73
N GLU A 101 -1.48 3.84 1.56
CA GLU A 101 -0.58 2.98 2.34
C GLU A 101 0.31 2.10 1.46
N ALA A 102 -0.21 1.61 0.33
CA ALA A 102 0.58 0.86 -0.64
C ALA A 102 1.65 1.75 -1.30
N GLN A 103 1.28 2.97 -1.72
CA GLN A 103 2.21 3.93 -2.30
C GLN A 103 3.29 4.35 -1.29
N GLU A 104 2.94 4.61 -0.04
CA GLU A 104 3.91 4.96 1.01
C GLU A 104 4.89 3.82 1.27
N LYS A 105 4.42 2.56 1.29
CA LYS A 105 5.30 1.39 1.43
C LYS A 105 6.24 1.22 0.23
N GLU A 106 5.73 1.40 -0.99
CA GLU A 106 6.53 1.31 -2.21
C GLU A 106 7.61 2.40 -2.26
N ILE A 107 7.26 3.65 -1.92
CA ILE A 107 8.21 4.76 -1.80
C ILE A 107 9.25 4.46 -0.70
N ALA A 108 8.82 3.96 0.46
CA ALA A 108 9.74 3.64 1.55
C ALA A 108 10.70 2.50 1.19
N GLU A 109 10.23 1.50 0.43
CA GLU A 109 11.08 0.41 -0.07
C GLU A 109 12.06 0.90 -1.13
N GLN A 110 11.62 1.75 -2.07
CA GLN A 110 12.51 2.40 -3.03
C GLN A 110 13.59 3.24 -2.34
N VAL A 111 13.22 4.07 -1.36
CA VAL A 111 14.18 4.88 -0.60
C VAL A 111 15.18 4.00 0.14
N ARG A 112 14.75 2.88 0.75
CA ARG A 112 15.66 1.92 1.39
C ARG A 112 16.62 1.26 0.40
N GLN A 113 16.12 0.88 -0.78
CA GLN A 113 16.97 0.29 -1.82
C GLN A 113 17.98 1.31 -2.36
N GLU A 114 17.58 2.56 -2.59
CA GLU A 114 18.49 3.63 -2.98
C GLU A 114 19.54 3.93 -1.91
N GLN A 115 19.17 3.91 -0.63
CA GLN A 115 20.13 4.07 0.48
C GLN A 115 21.16 2.94 0.50
N LEU A 116 20.71 1.69 0.39
CA LEU A 116 21.61 0.53 0.32
C LEU A 116 22.55 0.60 -0.89
N GLN A 117 22.06 1.05 -2.05
CA GLN A 117 22.90 1.21 -3.24
C GLN A 117 23.94 2.31 -3.05
N LYS A 118 23.55 3.45 -2.46
CA LYS A 118 24.48 4.54 -2.15
C LYS A 118 25.53 4.12 -1.12
N GLU A 119 25.14 3.43 -0.05
CA GLU A 119 26.09 2.93 0.94
C GLU A 119 27.10 1.96 0.31
N GLN A 120 26.66 1.05 -0.56
CA GLN A 120 27.57 0.17 -1.29
C GLN A 120 28.51 0.92 -2.25
N GLU A 121 28.02 1.97 -2.91
CA GLU A 121 28.83 2.81 -3.79
C GLU A 121 29.87 3.60 -2.99
N GLU A 122 29.49 4.20 -1.86
CA GLU A 122 30.38 4.89 -0.93
C GLU A 122 31.43 3.95 -0.32
N GLU A 123 31.05 2.74 0.07
CA GLU A 123 32.00 1.71 0.54
C GLU A 123 33.01 1.36 -0.55
N ARG A 124 32.55 1.14 -1.79
CA ARG A 124 33.42 0.86 -2.94
C ARG A 124 34.38 2.00 -3.23
N GLU A 125 33.91 3.24 -3.18
CA GLU A 125 34.76 4.42 -3.38
C GLU A 125 35.78 4.59 -2.23
N ALA A 126 35.37 4.38 -0.98
CA ALA A 126 36.26 4.45 0.17
C ALA A 126 37.37 3.39 0.11
N ILE A 127 37.03 2.15 -0.28
CA ILE A 127 38.00 1.08 -0.52
C ILE A 127 38.97 1.49 -1.63
N ARG A 128 38.47 2.04 -2.74
CA ARG A 128 39.30 2.48 -3.86
C ARG A 128 40.29 3.57 -3.45
N LEU A 129 39.85 4.59 -2.70
CA LEU A 129 40.71 5.67 -2.21
C LEU A 129 41.76 5.17 -1.21
N SER A 130 41.39 4.27 -0.30
CA SER A 130 42.32 3.66 0.65
C SER A 130 43.42 2.84 -0.05
N LEU A 131 43.05 2.09 -1.09
CA LEU A 131 44.01 1.35 -1.91
C LEU A 131 44.92 2.30 -2.69
N GLU A 132 44.40 3.39 -3.27
CA GLU A 132 45.24 4.39 -3.95
C GLU A 132 46.26 5.04 -3.01
N GLN A 133 45.90 5.32 -1.75
CA GLN A 133 46.77 5.93 -0.76
C GLN A 133 47.82 4.99 -0.16
N SER A 134 47.53 3.69 -0.07
CA SER A 134 48.44 2.67 0.47
C SER A 134 49.48 2.18 -0.55
N LEU A 135 49.32 2.52 -1.83
CA LEU A 135 50.27 2.15 -2.87
C LEU A 135 51.60 2.88 -2.70
N PRO A 136 52.74 2.17 -2.65
CA PRO A 136 54.06 2.77 -2.56
C PRO A 136 54.35 3.66 -3.78
N ALA A 137 55.05 4.77 -3.53
CA ALA A 137 55.43 5.72 -4.56
C ALA A 137 56.20 5.04 -5.70
N GLU A 138 55.92 5.43 -6.95
CA GLU A 138 56.58 4.84 -8.12
C GLU A 138 58.10 5.03 -8.02
N PRO A 139 58.90 3.95 -8.11
CA PRO A 139 60.34 4.07 -8.07
C PRO A 139 60.84 4.84 -9.31
N LYS A 140 61.68 5.85 -9.08
CA LYS A 140 62.31 6.65 -10.12
C LYS A 140 63.21 5.78 -11.01
N GLU A 141 63.36 6.19 -12.26
CA GLU A 141 64.11 5.51 -13.32
C GLU A 141 65.61 5.29 -13.00
N GLU A 142 66.14 6.03 -12.01
CA GLU A 142 67.52 6.00 -11.52
C GLU A 142 67.66 5.32 -10.14
N SER A 143 66.76 4.39 -9.78
CA SER A 143 66.92 3.58 -8.56
C SER A 143 68.07 2.58 -8.75
N THR A 144 68.94 2.45 -7.73
CA THR A 144 69.95 1.39 -7.64
C THR A 144 69.34 -0.01 -7.45
N GLU A 145 68.05 -0.09 -7.16
CA GLU A 145 67.32 -1.34 -6.90
C GLU A 145 66.66 -1.89 -8.18
N PRO A 146 66.49 -3.23 -8.30
CA PRO A 146 65.87 -3.84 -9.48
C PRO A 146 64.42 -3.38 -9.65
N VAL A 147 64.10 -2.73 -10.77
CA VAL A 147 62.74 -2.23 -11.11
C VAL A 147 62.08 -3.13 -12.16
N SER A 148 60.83 -3.55 -11.91
CA SER A 148 59.95 -4.20 -12.90
C SER A 148 59.01 -3.19 -13.55
N LYS A 149 58.94 -3.19 -14.89
CA LYS A 149 57.92 -2.45 -15.64
C LYS A 149 56.77 -3.39 -15.98
N LEU A 150 55.59 -3.18 -15.37
CA LEU A 150 54.41 -3.98 -15.65
C LEU A 150 53.43 -3.19 -16.52
N ARG A 151 53.00 -3.82 -17.62
CA ARG A 151 51.99 -3.27 -18.52
C ARG A 151 50.73 -4.13 -18.41
N ILE A 152 49.69 -3.61 -17.80
CA ILE A 152 48.43 -4.32 -17.56
C ILE A 152 47.40 -3.87 -18.60
N ARG A 153 46.93 -4.80 -19.43
CA ARG A 153 45.86 -4.56 -20.40
C ARG A 153 44.50 -4.79 -19.75
N THR A 154 43.62 -3.79 -19.82
CA THR A 154 42.24 -3.90 -19.35
C THR A 154 41.38 -4.73 -20.31
N PRO A 155 40.25 -5.29 -19.85
CA PRO A 155 39.29 -5.97 -20.72
C PRO A 155 38.73 -5.04 -21.81
N ARG A 156 38.76 -3.72 -21.56
CA ARG A 156 38.34 -2.67 -22.50
C ARG A 156 39.40 -2.31 -23.55
N GLY A 157 40.61 -2.88 -23.44
CA GLY A 157 41.71 -2.67 -24.39
C GLY A 157 42.66 -1.52 -24.05
N GLU A 158 42.47 -0.85 -22.91
CA GLU A 158 43.39 0.17 -22.40
C GLU A 158 44.62 -0.49 -21.75
N PHE A 159 45.70 0.27 -21.59
CA PHE A 159 46.92 -0.21 -20.92
C PHE A 159 47.26 0.70 -19.75
N PHE A 160 47.43 0.09 -18.58
CA PHE A 160 48.05 0.72 -17.41
C PHE A 160 49.51 0.31 -17.36
N GLU A 161 50.40 1.29 -17.41
CA GLU A 161 51.83 1.08 -17.25
C GLU A 161 52.25 1.63 -15.89
N ARG A 162 52.82 0.79 -15.03
CA ARG A 162 53.37 1.20 -13.74
C ARG A 162 54.66 0.43 -13.44
N ARG A 163 55.55 1.10 -12.73
CA ARG A 163 56.83 0.53 -12.28
C ARG A 163 56.71 0.11 -10.83
N PHE A 164 57.26 -1.05 -10.51
CA PHE A 164 57.29 -1.61 -9.18
C PHE A 164 58.73 -2.02 -8.85
N LEU A 165 59.13 -1.95 -7.57
CA LEU A 165 60.40 -2.54 -7.16
C LEU A 165 60.26 -4.06 -7.23
N ALA A 166 61.26 -4.76 -7.75
CA ALA A 166 61.21 -6.22 -7.89
C ALA A 166 61.16 -6.94 -6.52
N SER A 167 61.58 -6.25 -5.45
CA SER A 167 61.46 -6.65 -4.05
C SER A 167 60.07 -6.42 -3.44
N ASN A 168 59.17 -5.69 -4.12
CA ASN A 168 57.80 -5.51 -3.64
C ASN A 168 57.02 -6.82 -3.72
N ARG A 169 56.08 -6.96 -2.78
CA ARG A 169 55.13 -8.07 -2.75
C ARG A 169 54.12 -7.95 -3.89
N LEU A 170 53.64 -9.10 -4.37
CA LEU A 170 52.62 -9.20 -5.39
C LEU A 170 51.29 -8.54 -4.95
N GLN A 171 51.01 -8.51 -3.65
CA GLN A 171 49.90 -7.75 -3.07
C GLN A 171 49.83 -6.31 -3.58
N VAL A 172 50.96 -5.62 -3.73
CA VAL A 172 51.02 -4.23 -4.22
C VAL A 172 50.52 -4.10 -5.66
N VAL A 173 50.76 -5.12 -6.48
CA VAL A 173 50.24 -5.18 -7.86
C VAL A 173 48.74 -5.41 -7.85
N PHE A 174 48.23 -6.28 -6.98
CA PHE A 174 46.79 -6.49 -6.81
C PHE A 174 46.08 -5.24 -6.29
N ASP A 175 46.67 -4.55 -5.31
CA ASP A 175 46.14 -3.32 -4.76
C ASP A 175 46.06 -2.23 -5.85
N PHE A 176 47.07 -2.14 -6.73
CA PHE A 176 47.05 -1.20 -7.86
C PHE A 176 45.94 -1.50 -8.87
N VAL A 177 45.77 -2.77 -9.20
CA VAL A 177 44.76 -3.21 -10.15
C VAL A 177 43.35 -3.01 -9.56
N ALA A 178 43.19 -3.27 -8.26
CA ALA A 178 41.97 -2.99 -7.50
C ALA A 178 41.66 -1.48 -7.42
N SER A 179 42.69 -0.64 -7.23
CA SER A 179 42.55 0.83 -7.23
C SER A 179 42.06 1.38 -8.60
N LYS A 180 42.36 0.67 -9.69
CA LYS A 180 41.86 0.97 -11.04
C LYS A 180 40.47 0.40 -11.33
N GLY A 181 39.80 -0.18 -10.33
CA GLY A 181 38.45 -0.72 -10.45
C GLY A 181 38.39 -2.19 -10.88
N PHE A 182 39.50 -2.93 -10.78
CA PHE A 182 39.57 -4.34 -11.13
C PHE A 182 39.99 -5.17 -9.91
N PRO A 183 39.11 -5.40 -8.93
CA PRO A 183 39.48 -6.17 -7.74
C PRO A 183 39.81 -7.62 -8.11
N LYS A 184 40.74 -8.24 -7.36
CA LYS A 184 41.15 -9.64 -7.57
C LYS A 184 39.99 -10.64 -7.45
N GLU A 185 38.89 -10.25 -6.83
CA GLU A 185 37.68 -11.07 -6.64
C GLU A 185 36.88 -11.21 -7.93
N GLU A 186 36.88 -10.17 -8.77
CA GLU A 186 36.12 -10.12 -10.02
C GLU A 186 37.01 -10.37 -11.26
N TYR A 187 38.33 -10.13 -11.17
CA TYR A 187 39.24 -10.23 -12.31
C TYR A 187 40.45 -11.14 -12.03
N LYS A 188 40.82 -11.96 -13.03
CA LYS A 188 42.06 -12.73 -13.11
C LYS A 188 43.12 -11.93 -13.83
N LEU A 189 44.37 -12.19 -13.50
CA LEU A 189 45.52 -11.44 -14.01
C LEU A 189 46.49 -12.42 -14.68
N LEU A 190 46.58 -12.38 -16.01
CA LEU A 190 47.26 -13.39 -16.83
C LEU A 190 48.55 -12.85 -17.44
N SER A 191 49.65 -13.60 -17.39
CA SER A 191 50.88 -13.28 -18.12
C SER A 191 50.83 -13.68 -19.60
N THR A 192 51.68 -13.07 -20.44
CA THR A 192 51.81 -13.39 -21.88
C THR A 192 52.43 -14.76 -22.13
N PHE A 193 53.68 -14.98 -21.73
CA PHE A 193 54.42 -16.20 -22.05
C PHE A 193 55.53 -16.53 -21.04
N PRO A 194 55.50 -17.71 -20.38
CA PRO A 194 54.43 -18.70 -20.41
C PRO A 194 53.16 -18.14 -19.75
N ARG A 195 51.98 -18.43 -20.33
CA ARG A 195 50.68 -17.97 -19.81
C ARG A 195 50.44 -18.57 -18.42
N ARG A 196 50.45 -17.73 -17.40
CA ARG A 196 50.25 -18.09 -16.00
C ARG A 196 49.20 -17.16 -15.40
N ASP A 197 48.36 -17.71 -14.52
CA ASP A 197 47.42 -16.93 -13.74
C ASP A 197 48.11 -16.38 -12.50
N VAL A 198 48.53 -15.11 -12.60
CA VAL A 198 49.21 -14.38 -11.53
C VAL A 198 48.29 -14.25 -10.31
N SER A 199 46.96 -14.27 -10.49
CA SER A 199 46.01 -14.16 -9.38
C SER A 199 45.93 -15.38 -8.47
N GLN A 200 46.57 -16.50 -8.84
CA GLN A 200 46.64 -17.73 -8.04
C GLN A 200 47.91 -17.82 -7.18
N PHE A 201 48.89 -16.93 -7.39
CA PHE A 201 50.11 -16.91 -6.58
C PHE A 201 49.83 -16.28 -5.21
N ASP A 202 50.67 -16.60 -4.23
CA ASP A 202 50.55 -16.00 -2.91
C ASP A 202 50.88 -14.50 -3.00
N ALA A 203 50.01 -13.68 -2.43
CA ALA A 203 50.18 -12.24 -2.35
C ALA A 203 51.43 -11.82 -1.56
N THR A 204 51.98 -12.73 -0.75
CA THR A 204 53.21 -12.48 0.03
C THR A 204 54.50 -12.65 -0.80
N GLU A 205 54.44 -13.32 -1.95
CA GLU A 205 55.59 -13.51 -2.85
C GLU A 205 56.01 -12.19 -3.50
N THR A 206 57.29 -12.06 -3.84
CA THR A 206 57.83 -10.87 -4.50
C THR A 206 57.67 -10.93 -6.02
N ILE A 207 57.62 -9.76 -6.66
CA ILE A 207 57.54 -9.64 -8.13
C ILE A 207 58.69 -10.39 -8.83
N MET A 208 59.87 -10.42 -8.20
CA MET A 208 61.02 -11.17 -8.69
C MET A 208 60.81 -12.70 -8.62
N GLU A 209 60.26 -13.21 -7.51
CA GLU A 209 60.00 -14.65 -7.31
C GLU A 209 58.97 -15.20 -8.29
N VAL A 210 57.93 -14.41 -8.59
CA VAL A 210 56.86 -14.77 -9.55
C VAL A 210 57.36 -14.68 -11.01
N LYS A 211 58.60 -14.20 -11.23
CA LYS A 211 59.24 -13.96 -12.53
C LYS A 211 58.52 -12.90 -13.37
N LEU A 212 58.08 -11.82 -12.73
CA LEU A 212 57.48 -10.63 -13.37
C LEU A 212 58.50 -9.49 -13.49
N TYR A 213 59.75 -9.84 -13.80
CA TYR A 213 60.90 -8.94 -13.91
C TYR A 213 61.70 -9.31 -15.17
N PRO A 214 62.30 -8.35 -15.90
CA PRO A 214 62.28 -6.90 -15.69
C PRO A 214 61.10 -6.18 -16.38
N GLN A 215 60.46 -6.80 -17.36
CA GLN A 215 59.31 -6.24 -18.06
C GLN A 215 58.32 -7.35 -18.39
N GLU A 216 57.07 -7.19 -17.98
CA GLU A 216 56.02 -8.15 -18.29
C GLU A 216 54.74 -7.43 -18.74
N THR A 217 54.02 -8.03 -19.68
CA THR A 217 52.67 -7.61 -20.05
C THR A 217 51.67 -8.58 -19.45
N LEU A 218 50.69 -8.03 -18.74
CA LEU A 218 49.64 -8.74 -18.03
C LEU A 218 48.29 -8.40 -18.66
N PHE A 219 47.36 -9.35 -18.65
CA PHE A 219 46.00 -9.19 -19.17
C PHE A 219 44.99 -9.38 -18.05
N LEU A 220 44.03 -8.47 -17.96
CA LEU A 220 42.88 -8.61 -17.08
C LEU A 220 41.75 -9.34 -17.81
N GLU A 221 41.25 -10.39 -17.19
CA GLU A 221 40.10 -11.19 -17.66
C GLU A 221 39.09 -11.30 -16.52
N ALA A 222 37.80 -11.12 -16.80
CA ALA A 222 36.77 -11.29 -15.77
C ALA A 222 36.72 -12.76 -15.34
N LYS A 223 36.56 -13.01 -14.04
CA LYS A 223 36.30 -14.35 -13.51
C LYS A 223 34.90 -14.78 -13.97
N GLU A 224 34.82 -15.95 -14.62
CA GLU A 224 33.55 -16.66 -14.86
C GLU A 224 32.92 -17.15 -13.55
#